data_AF-A0A364XVS3-F1
#
_entry.id   AF-A0A364XVS3-F1
#
_cell.length_a   1.000
_cell.length_b   1.000
_cell.length_c   1.000
_cell.angle_alpha   90.00
_cell.angle_beta   90.00
_cell.angle_gamma   90.00
#
_symmetry.space_group_name_H-M   'P 1'
#
loop_
_entity.id
_entity.type
_entity.pdbx_description
1 polymer ?
#
loop_
_entity_poly.entity_id
_entity_poly.type
_entity_poly.pdbx_seq_one_letter_code
_entity_poly.pdbx_strand_id
1 'polypeptide(L)'
;MVFHLVGHLVGHFTWKDTDDSVLRDVIQKMDTHHFDFMGTSQTLGGHHEGYSVMLGLTLIVMIIITWIASLQITNNSAVKSMVLIIGVFFLGYGVVEAIYFFPLPAATSILAGIFMIVGGMKRN
;
A
#
# COMPACT_ATOMS: atom_id res chain seq x y z
N MET A 1 10.08 2.52 -12.43
CA MET A 1 8.94 2.35 -11.50
C MET A 1 7.65 2.98 -12.02
N VAL A 2 7.67 4.16 -12.65
CA VAL A 2 6.46 4.78 -13.25
C VAL A 2 5.73 3.85 -14.22
N PHE A 3 6.44 3.25 -15.19
CA PHE A 3 5.85 2.29 -16.12
C PHE A 3 5.18 1.11 -15.41
N HIS A 4 5.82 0.57 -14.36
CA HIS A 4 5.26 -0.52 -13.55
C HIS A 4 4.01 -0.05 -12.80
N LEU A 5 4.00 1.15 -12.21
CA LEU A 5 2.82 1.70 -11.56
C LEU A 5 1.64 1.81 -12.54
N VAL A 6 1.86 2.30 -13.76
CA VAL A 6 0.80 2.39 -14.77
C VAL A 6 0.25 1.01 -15.13
N GLY A 7 1.13 0.04 -15.43
CA GLY A 7 0.70 -1.33 -15.73
C GLY A 7 -0.04 -1.99 -14.56
N HIS A 8 0.43 -1.75 -13.34
CA HIS A 8 -0.22 -2.22 -12.11
C HIS A 8 -1.60 -1.60 -11.92
N LEU A 9 -1.75 -0.28 -12.16
CA LEU A 9 -3.06 0.38 -12.05
C LEU A 9 -4.03 -0.17 -13.08
N VAL A 10 -3.59 -0.41 -14.32
CA VAL A 10 -4.44 -1.07 -15.33
C VAL A 10 -4.89 -2.43 -14.80
N GLY A 11 -3.97 -3.30 -14.40
CA GLY A 11 -4.32 -4.61 -13.85
C GLY A 11 -5.24 -4.52 -12.63
N HIS A 12 -4.98 -3.61 -11.69
CA HIS A 12 -5.80 -3.41 -10.51
C HIS A 12 -7.23 -2.95 -10.82
N PHE A 13 -7.42 -2.09 -11.81
CA PHE A 13 -8.76 -1.62 -12.17
C PHE A 13 -9.50 -2.57 -13.13
N THR A 14 -8.80 -3.47 -13.81
CA THR A 14 -9.40 -4.37 -14.81
C THR A 14 -9.37 -5.84 -14.45
N TRP A 15 -8.78 -6.29 -13.33
CA TRP A 15 -8.67 -7.73 -13.03
C TRP A 15 -10.02 -8.45 -12.89
N LYS A 16 -11.09 -7.70 -12.57
CA LYS A 16 -12.47 -8.21 -12.51
C LYS A 16 -13.20 -8.19 -13.86
N ASP A 17 -12.68 -7.46 -14.83
CA ASP A 17 -13.29 -7.31 -16.15
C ASP A 17 -12.89 -8.49 -17.04
N THR A 18 -13.82 -9.43 -17.21
CA THR A 18 -13.57 -10.64 -18.00
C THR A 18 -14.84 -11.16 -18.67
N ASP A 19 -14.68 -11.57 -19.93
CA ASP A 19 -15.70 -12.27 -20.71
C ASP A 19 -15.70 -13.79 -20.47
N ASP A 20 -14.65 -14.32 -19.82
CA ASP A 20 -14.55 -15.75 -19.48
C ASP A 20 -15.50 -16.09 -18.32
N SER A 21 -16.48 -16.96 -18.60
CA SER A 21 -17.49 -17.38 -17.63
C SER A 21 -16.91 -18.17 -16.46
N VAL A 22 -15.82 -18.92 -16.66
CA VAL A 22 -15.16 -19.69 -15.61
C VAL A 22 -14.43 -18.75 -14.66
N LEU A 23 -13.68 -17.79 -15.21
CA LEU A 23 -12.97 -16.81 -14.39
C LEU A 23 -13.95 -15.93 -13.62
N ARG A 24 -15.06 -15.52 -14.24
CA ARG A 24 -16.11 -14.74 -13.57
C ARG A 24 -16.70 -15.48 -12.36
N ASP A 25 -16.95 -16.79 -12.46
CA ASP A 25 -17.42 -17.61 -11.34
C ASP A 25 -16.39 -17.69 -10.20
N VAL A 26 -15.10 -17.81 -10.53
CA VAL A 26 -14.02 -17.79 -9.53
C VAL A 26 -13.96 -16.45 -8.80
N ILE A 27 -13.99 -15.33 -9.53
CA ILE A 27 -13.98 -13.98 -8.95
C ILE A 27 -15.19 -13.78 -8.05
N GLN A 28 -16.37 -14.21 -8.48
CA GLN A 28 -17.59 -14.14 -7.66
C GLN A 28 -17.41 -14.93 -6.35
N LYS A 29 -16.82 -16.12 -6.39
CA LYS A 29 -16.55 -16.92 -5.18
C LYS A 29 -15.55 -16.23 -4.27
N MET A 30 -14.49 -15.64 -4.83
CA MET A 30 -13.50 -14.86 -4.07
C MET A 30 -14.11 -13.66 -3.36
N ASP A 31 -15.08 -12.98 -3.97
CA ASP A 31 -15.71 -11.77 -3.42
C ASP A 31 -16.85 -12.06 -2.44
N THR A 32 -17.49 -13.23 -2.53
CA THR A 32 -18.71 -13.54 -1.74
C THR A 32 -18.46 -14.46 -0.56
N HIS A 33 -17.39 -15.27 -0.57
CA HIS A 33 -17.10 -16.18 0.53
C HIS A 33 -16.31 -15.45 1.62
N HIS A 34 -16.97 -15.27 2.75
CA HIS A 34 -16.36 -14.73 3.95
C HIS A 34 -15.68 -15.83 4.78
N PHE A 35 -14.55 -15.50 5.38
CA PHE A 35 -13.87 -16.32 6.36
C PHE A 35 -13.34 -15.45 7.51
N ASP A 36 -13.24 -16.03 8.70
CA ASP A 36 -12.64 -15.36 9.83
C ASP A 36 -11.11 -15.42 9.72
N PHE A 37 -10.50 -14.25 9.66
CA PHE A 37 -9.06 -14.08 9.59
C PHE A 37 -8.60 -13.11 10.68
N MET A 38 -7.82 -13.63 11.63
CA MET A 38 -7.21 -12.84 12.71
C MET A 38 -8.21 -11.92 13.45
N GLY A 39 -9.45 -12.38 13.67
CA GLY A 39 -10.49 -11.63 14.36
C GLY A 39 -11.32 -10.68 13.50
N THR A 40 -11.20 -10.76 12.16
CA THR A 40 -12.02 -9.99 11.21
C THR A 40 -12.64 -10.91 10.17
N SER A 41 -13.87 -10.59 9.73
CA SER A 41 -14.51 -11.30 8.62
C SER A 41 -14.05 -10.70 7.30
N GLN A 42 -13.44 -11.50 6.44
CA GLN A 42 -12.79 -11.05 5.20
C GLN A 42 -13.14 -11.97 4.03
N THR A 43 -12.91 -11.49 2.81
CA THR A 43 -13.02 -12.29 1.58
C THR A 43 -11.66 -12.41 0.90
N LEU A 44 -11.49 -13.41 0.04
CA LEU A 44 -10.24 -13.57 -0.72
C LEU A 44 -10.09 -12.44 -1.74
N GLY A 45 -11.19 -12.01 -2.34
CA GLY A 45 -11.24 -10.85 -3.22
C GLY A 45 -10.85 -9.57 -2.50
N GLY A 46 -11.35 -9.36 -1.27
CA GLY A 46 -10.95 -8.24 -0.42
C GLY A 46 -9.44 -8.23 -0.11
N HIS A 47 -8.86 -9.37 0.26
CA HIS A 47 -7.41 -9.49 0.47
C HIS A 47 -6.61 -9.20 -0.80
N HIS A 48 -7.05 -9.73 -1.95
CA HIS A 48 -6.41 -9.46 -3.23
C HIS A 48 -6.43 -7.97 -3.58
N GLU A 49 -7.58 -7.31 -3.37
CA GLU A 49 -7.73 -5.86 -3.53
C GLU A 49 -6.77 -5.09 -2.62
N GLY A 50 -6.72 -5.45 -1.33
CA GLY A 50 -5.84 -4.84 -0.34
C GLY A 50 -4.36 -4.94 -0.71
N TYR A 51 -3.90 -6.13 -1.11
CA TYR A 51 -2.53 -6.33 -1.58
C TYR A 51 -2.22 -5.52 -2.84
N SER A 52 -3.17 -5.44 -3.78
CA SER A 52 -3.01 -4.63 -4.98
C SER A 52 -2.87 -3.14 -4.65
N VAL A 53 -3.69 -2.61 -3.75
CA VAL A 53 -3.58 -1.21 -3.29
C VAL A 53 -2.24 -0.96 -2.60
N MET A 54 -1.79 -1.87 -1.72
CA MET A 54 -0.47 -1.78 -1.05
C MET A 54 0.68 -1.76 -2.04
N LEU A 55 0.63 -2.59 -3.09
CA LEU A 55 1.65 -2.59 -4.14
C LEU A 55 1.68 -1.24 -4.89
N GLY A 56 0.51 -0.69 -5.21
CA GLY A 56 0.39 0.65 -5.82
C GLY A 56 1.03 1.74 -4.95
N LEU A 57 0.70 1.78 -3.65
CA LEU A 57 1.30 2.71 -2.69
C LEU A 57 2.82 2.54 -2.61
N THR A 58 3.30 1.31 -2.56
CA THR A 58 4.74 0.99 -2.52
C THR A 58 5.46 1.50 -3.76
N LEU A 59 4.88 1.30 -4.94
CA LEU A 59 5.45 1.79 -6.21
C LEU A 59 5.51 3.33 -6.24
N ILE A 60 4.48 4.02 -5.75
CA ILE A 60 4.47 5.50 -5.64
C ILE A 60 5.63 5.96 -4.74
N VAL A 61 5.80 5.36 -3.57
CA VAL A 61 6.86 5.73 -2.64
C VAL A 61 8.24 5.42 -3.19
N MET A 62 8.41 4.28 -3.87
CA MET A 62 9.66 3.95 -4.55
C MET A 62 10.00 4.97 -5.64
N ILE A 63 9.01 5.46 -6.40
CA ILE A 63 9.22 6.56 -7.37
C ILE A 63 9.72 7.82 -6.64
N ILE A 64 9.06 8.23 -5.56
CA ILE A 64 9.43 9.45 -4.82
C ILE A 64 10.83 9.32 -4.19
N ILE A 65 11.13 8.19 -3.55
CA ILE A 65 12.43 7.93 -2.92
C ILE A 65 13.54 7.94 -3.97
N THR A 66 13.37 7.22 -5.08
CA THR A 66 14.38 7.16 -6.14
C THR A 66 14.55 8.50 -6.84
N TRP A 67 13.47 9.28 -7.01
CA TRP A 67 13.53 10.65 -7.50
C TRP A 67 14.37 11.54 -6.59
N ILE A 68 14.10 11.56 -5.28
CA ILE A 68 14.88 12.36 -4.32
C ILE A 68 16.35 11.89 -4.28
N ALA A 69 16.59 10.58 -4.29
CA ALA A 69 17.94 10.01 -4.31
C ALA A 69 18.72 10.42 -5.57
N SER A 70 18.06 10.54 -6.72
CA SER A 70 18.69 10.98 -7.98
C SER A 70 19.25 12.40 -7.93
N LEU A 71 18.74 13.25 -7.03
CA LEU A 71 19.17 14.64 -6.85
C LEU A 71 20.51 14.79 -6.08
N GLN A 72 21.28 13.71 -5.93
CA GLN A 72 22.59 13.67 -5.26
C GLN A 72 22.55 14.21 -3.83
N ILE A 73 21.96 13.42 -2.93
CA ILE A 73 21.78 13.74 -1.51
C ILE A 73 23.13 14.01 -0.84
N THR A 74 23.46 15.29 -0.69
CA THR A 74 24.62 15.78 0.09
C THR A 74 24.20 16.61 1.29
N ASN A 75 22.90 16.88 1.45
CA ASN A 75 22.34 17.74 2.50
C ASN A 75 21.27 16.98 3.33
N ASN A 76 21.32 17.17 4.65
CA ASN A 76 20.36 16.66 5.65
C ASN A 76 18.88 16.93 5.29
N SER A 77 18.61 18.00 4.54
CA SER A 77 17.25 18.35 4.10
C SER A 77 16.58 17.25 3.26
N ALA A 78 17.30 16.63 2.32
CA ALA A 78 16.72 15.57 1.48
C ALA A 78 16.45 14.28 2.28
N VAL A 79 17.34 13.96 3.22
CA VAL A 79 17.14 12.83 4.15
C VAL A 79 15.91 13.07 5.02
N LYS A 80 15.72 14.30 5.52
CA LYS A 80 14.52 14.69 6.26
C LYS A 80 13.26 14.50 5.42
N SER A 81 13.24 14.97 4.18
CA SER A 81 12.10 14.78 3.27
C SER A 81 11.79 13.30 3.03
N MET A 82 12.79 12.45 2.82
CA MET A 82 12.59 11.00 2.68
C MET A 82 11.95 10.38 3.93
N VAL A 83 12.43 10.74 5.12
CA VAL A 83 11.85 10.23 6.38
C VAL A 83 10.39 10.66 6.52
N LEU A 84 10.05 11.92 6.21
CA LEU A 84 8.67 12.40 6.29
C LEU A 84 7.76 11.68 5.28
N ILE A 85 8.23 11.47 4.05
CA ILE A 85 7.46 10.78 3.00
C ILE A 85 7.20 9.31 3.37
N ILE A 86 8.22 8.60 3.87
CA ILE A 86 8.06 7.21 4.34
C ILE A 86 7.12 7.18 5.55
N GLY A 87 7.17 8.17 6.42
CA GLY A 87 6.22 8.28 7.54
C GLY A 87 4.77 8.42 7.08
N VAL A 88 4.49 9.31 6.12
CA VAL A 88 3.16 9.45 5.50
C VAL A 88 2.72 8.17 4.80
N PHE A 89 3.64 7.49 4.11
CA PHE A 89 3.38 6.18 3.50
C PHE A 89 2.88 5.17 4.52
N PHE A 90 3.57 5.00 5.66
CA PHE A 90 3.18 4.04 6.69
C PHE A 90 1.82 4.36 7.32
N LEU A 91 1.44 5.65 7.42
CA LEU A 91 0.08 6.02 7.82
C LEU A 91 -0.96 5.52 6.81
N GLY A 92 -0.73 5.77 5.51
CA GLY A 92 -1.62 5.28 4.45
C GLY A 92 -1.67 3.76 4.37
N TYR A 93 -0.51 3.11 4.54
CA TYR A 93 -0.38 1.65 4.55
C TYR A 93 -1.19 1.03 5.69
N GLY A 94 -1.12 1.60 6.90
CA GLY A 94 -1.89 1.15 8.04
C GLY A 94 -3.41 1.34 7.87
N VAL A 95 -3.85 2.37 7.14
CA VAL A 95 -5.27 2.53 6.78
C VAL A 95 -5.74 1.41 5.85
N VAL A 96 -4.94 1.05 4.84
CA VAL A 96 -5.26 -0.08 3.95
C VAL A 96 -5.29 -1.38 4.74
N GLU A 97 -4.35 -1.59 5.65
CA GLU A 97 -4.33 -2.75 6.56
C GLU A 97 -5.57 -2.83 7.45
N ALA A 98 -6.07 -1.69 7.94
CA ALA A 98 -7.28 -1.65 8.76
C ALA A 98 -8.55 -2.03 7.97
N ILE A 99 -8.58 -1.71 6.67
CA ILE A 99 -9.73 -1.98 5.80
C ILE A 99 -9.74 -3.43 5.31
N TYR A 100 -8.60 -3.91 4.79
CA TYR A 100 -8.55 -5.16 4.02
C TYR A 100 -7.96 -6.36 4.76
N PHE A 101 -7.32 -6.13 5.92
CA PHE A 101 -6.61 -7.17 6.64
C PHE A 101 -7.11 -7.25 8.09
N PHE A 102 -6.27 -6.92 9.06
CA PHE A 102 -6.59 -7.07 10.48
C PHE A 102 -5.87 -6.01 11.34
N PRO A 103 -6.33 -5.77 12.58
CA PRO A 103 -5.94 -4.58 13.34
C PRO A 103 -4.46 -4.49 13.74
N LEU A 104 -3.77 -5.61 13.90
CA LEU A 104 -2.40 -5.63 14.42
C LEU A 104 -1.39 -4.97 13.44
N PRO A 105 -1.29 -5.38 12.16
CA PRO A 105 -0.48 -4.69 11.14
C PRO A 105 -0.85 -3.21 11.01
N ALA A 106 -2.15 -2.91 10.97
CA ALA A 106 -2.62 -1.54 10.85
C ALA A 106 -2.07 -0.65 11.98
N ALA A 107 -2.16 -1.13 13.23
CA ALA A 107 -1.65 -0.41 14.39
C ALA A 107 -0.12 -0.23 14.34
N THR A 108 0.63 -1.27 13.98
CA THR A 108 2.09 -1.18 13.92
C THR A 108 2.58 -0.27 12.78
N SER A 109 1.92 -0.31 11.61
CA SER A 109 2.19 0.60 10.49
C SER A 109 1.87 2.05 10.85
N ILE A 110 0.72 2.33 11.47
CA ILE A 110 0.37 3.68 11.92
C ILE A 110 1.39 4.21 12.93
N LEU A 111 1.78 3.41 13.92
CA LEU A 111 2.79 3.79 14.91
C LEU A 111 4.14 4.08 14.26
N ALA A 112 4.58 3.25 13.30
CA ALA A 112 5.80 3.49 12.54
C ALA A 112 5.72 4.83 11.79
N GLY A 113 4.59 5.13 11.13
CA GLY A 113 4.35 6.39 10.45
C GLY A 113 4.45 7.60 11.39
N ILE A 114 3.81 7.53 12.56
CA ILE A 114 3.88 8.57 13.59
C ILE A 114 5.32 8.80 14.05
N PHE A 115 6.05 7.74 14.40
CA PHE A 115 7.43 7.86 14.90
C PHE A 115 8.37 8.43 13.84
N MET A 116 8.19 8.05 12.57
CA MET A 116 8.97 8.61 11.47
C MET A 116 8.69 10.09 11.26
N ILE A 117 7.42 10.51 11.29
CA ILE A 117 7.04 11.93 11.14
C ILE A 117 7.62 12.75 12.30
N VAL A 118 7.43 12.31 13.54
CA VAL A 118 7.95 12.99 14.73
C VAL A 118 9.49 13.07 14.70
N GLY A 119 10.16 11.97 14.37
CA GLY A 119 11.62 11.92 14.25
C GLY A 119 12.14 12.80 13.11
N GLY A 120 11.47 12.80 11.96
CA GLY A 120 11.80 13.63 10.81
C GLY A 120 11.65 15.12 11.10
N MET A 121 10.58 15.54 11.78
CA MET A 121 10.37 16.94 12.16
C MET A 121 11.47 17.47 13.09
N LYS A 122 11.99 16.62 13.98
CA LYS A 122 13.10 16.96 14.91
C LYS A 122 14.49 16.99 14.26
N ARG A 123 14.61 16.59 13.00
CA ARG A 123 15.87 16.59 12.26
C ARG A 123 16.16 18.01 11.72
N ASN A 124 17.31 18.57 12.09
CA ASN A 124 17.81 19.87 11.61
C ASN A 124 18.49 19.73 10.25
#